data_AF-A0A2E3A7C5-F1
#
_entry.id   AF-A0A2E3A7C5-F1
#
_cell.length_a   1.000
_cell.length_b   1.000
_cell.length_c   1.000
_cell.angle_alpha   90.00
_cell.angle_beta   90.00
_cell.angle_gamma   90.00
#
_symmetry.space_group_name_H-M   'P 1'
#
loop_
_entity.id
_entity.type
_entity.pdbx_description
1 polymer ?
#
loop_
_entity_poly.entity_id
_entity_poly.type
_entity_poly.pdbx_seq_one_letter_code
_entity_poly.pdbx_strand_id
1 'polypeptide(L)'
;CTMTALVIIITGAHIAPENAEIVASNNGGMLTSQAFRSQIEWFPEILAVAVFLFAFSTMISWSYYGERCWAWLFGDGSSMIYRVLFLVFTFLGSIVTATNILEFSDLMILGMALPNILGVLLLSGVVGRDLKEYTGMLKRGELEPGYSASGKEENAGEEAGADEAGKAEDEAPEA
;
A
#
# COMPACT_ATOMS: atom_id res chain seq x y z
N CYS A 1 -3.68 3.41 15.48
CA CYS A 1 -5.16 3.33 15.54
C CYS A 1 -5.66 2.74 16.86
N THR A 2 -5.25 1.53 17.25
CA THR A 2 -5.75 0.86 18.48
C THR A 2 -5.53 1.69 19.75
N MET A 3 -4.32 2.18 20.01
CA MET A 3 -4.06 3.01 21.19
C MET A 3 -4.86 4.32 21.19
N THR A 4 -4.93 5.00 20.03
CA THR A 4 -5.70 6.24 19.86
C THR A 4 -7.18 6.05 20.17
N ALA A 5 -7.78 4.97 19.64
CA ALA A 5 -9.18 4.63 19.88
C ALA A 5 -9.44 4.28 21.35
N LEU A 6 -8.55 3.50 21.98
CA LEU A 6 -8.65 3.17 23.40
C LEU A 6 -8.65 4.42 24.29
N VAL A 7 -7.77 5.38 24.01
CA VAL A 7 -7.72 6.64 24.77
C VAL A 7 -9.02 7.42 24.62
N ILE A 8 -9.56 7.55 23.40
CA ILE A 8 -10.85 8.26 23.16
C ILE A 8 -12.02 7.57 23.87
N ILE A 9 -12.03 6.23 23.91
CA ILE A 9 -13.09 5.46 24.56
C ILE A 9 -12.98 5.55 26.08
N ILE A 10 -11.79 5.30 26.64
CA ILE A 10 -11.55 5.28 28.10
C ILE A 10 -11.77 6.66 28.72
N THR A 11 -11.34 7.74 28.05
CA THR A 11 -11.55 9.12 28.53
C THR A 11 -12.99 9.59 28.37
N GLY A 12 -13.85 8.85 27.65
CA GLY A 12 -15.22 9.27 27.36
C GLY A 12 -15.31 10.48 26.43
N ALA A 13 -14.21 10.90 25.79
CA ALA A 13 -14.18 12.11 24.96
C ALA A 13 -15.21 12.09 23.81
N HIS A 14 -15.58 10.91 23.31
CA HIS A 14 -16.56 10.70 22.24
C HIS A 14 -18.03 10.88 22.67
N ILE A 15 -18.34 10.83 23.97
CA ILE A 15 -19.69 11.04 24.53
C ILE A 15 -19.81 12.33 25.33
N ALA A 16 -18.70 13.01 25.60
CA ALA A 16 -18.69 14.25 26.36
C ALA A 16 -19.47 15.34 25.60
N PRO A 17 -20.44 16.03 26.24
CA PRO A 17 -21.29 17.02 25.57
C PRO A 17 -20.48 18.22 25.02
N GLU A 18 -19.36 18.55 25.65
CA GLU A 18 -18.41 19.57 25.19
C GLU A 18 -17.73 19.24 23.85
N ASN A 19 -17.64 17.96 23.49
CA ASN A 19 -17.04 17.50 22.23
C ASN A 19 -18.11 17.14 21.17
N ALA A 20 -19.40 17.35 21.45
CA ALA A 20 -20.49 16.94 20.55
C ALA A 20 -20.36 17.58 19.15
N GLU A 21 -19.94 18.84 19.08
CA GLU A 21 -19.69 19.53 17.81
C GLU A 21 -18.49 18.95 17.04
N ILE A 22 -17.42 18.58 17.76
CA ILE A 22 -16.22 17.96 17.18
C ILE A 22 -16.56 16.61 16.56
N VAL A 23 -17.38 15.81 17.26
CA VAL A 23 -17.90 14.53 16.76
C VAL A 23 -18.81 14.75 15.55
N ALA A 24 -19.73 15.71 15.61
CA ALA A 24 -20.63 16.03 14.49
C ALA A 24 -19.88 16.51 13.23
N SER A 25 -18.75 17.20 13.42
CA SER A 25 -17.88 17.68 12.34
C SER A 25 -16.88 16.63 11.80
N ASN A 26 -16.88 15.40 12.32
CA ASN A 26 -15.92 14.34 11.98
C ASN A 26 -14.44 14.74 12.15
N ASN A 27 -14.13 15.64 13.09
CA ASN A 27 -12.76 16.10 13.31
C ASN A 27 -12.00 15.20 14.31
N GLY A 28 -11.58 14.02 13.83
CA GLY A 28 -10.90 13.01 14.65
C GLY A 28 -9.55 13.47 15.24
N GLY A 29 -8.84 14.37 14.56
CA GLY A 29 -7.59 14.96 15.07
C GLY A 29 -7.83 15.80 16.32
N MET A 30 -8.80 16.71 16.26
CA MET A 30 -9.19 17.51 17.42
C MET A 30 -9.76 16.66 18.55
N LEU A 31 -10.60 15.66 18.24
CA LEU A 31 -11.17 14.77 19.25
C LEU A 31 -10.07 14.00 20.01
N THR A 32 -9.05 13.52 19.28
CA THR A 32 -7.89 12.86 19.89
C THR A 32 -7.11 13.83 20.77
N SER A 33 -6.88 15.06 20.29
CA SER A 33 -6.18 16.09 21.07
C SER A 33 -6.92 16.41 22.38
N GLN A 34 -8.26 16.52 22.35
CA GLN A 34 -9.06 16.76 23.56
C GLN A 34 -9.03 15.57 24.52
N ALA A 35 -9.14 14.35 23.99
CA ALA A 35 -9.04 13.13 24.78
C ALA A 35 -7.72 13.06 25.56
N PHE A 36 -6.58 13.30 24.91
CA PHE A 36 -5.28 13.30 25.57
C PHE A 36 -5.10 14.49 26.52
N ARG A 37 -5.60 15.68 26.17
CA ARG A 37 -5.53 16.86 27.03
C ARG A 37 -6.23 16.67 28.37
N SER A 38 -7.33 15.91 28.40
CA SER A 38 -8.06 15.60 29.63
C SER A 38 -7.23 14.86 30.68
N GLN A 39 -6.17 14.15 30.25
CA GLN A 39 -5.28 13.39 31.13
C GLN A 39 -3.91 14.03 31.27
N ILE A 40 -3.39 14.64 30.19
CA ILE A 40 -2.06 15.24 30.11
C ILE A 40 -2.17 16.57 29.35
N GLU A 41 -2.10 17.68 30.09
CA GLU A 41 -2.34 19.01 29.54
C GLU A 41 -1.38 19.42 28.41
N TRP A 42 -0.11 19.00 28.46
CA TRP A 42 0.93 19.36 27.48
C TRP A 42 0.98 18.43 26.26
N PHE A 43 0.25 17.31 26.28
CA PHE A 43 0.31 16.31 25.22
C PHE A 43 -0.10 16.81 23.81
N PRO A 44 -1.06 17.76 23.66
CA PRO A 44 -1.42 18.31 22.35
C PRO A 44 -0.24 18.85 21.54
N GLU A 45 0.77 19.44 22.19
CA GLU A 45 1.96 19.97 21.52
C GLU A 45 2.80 18.84 20.91
N ILE A 46 3.01 17.76 21.66
CA ILE A 46 3.73 16.58 21.18
C ILE A 46 2.94 15.87 20.08
N LEU A 47 1.61 15.78 20.23
CA LEU A 47 0.73 15.18 19.24
C LEU A 47 0.82 15.94 17.90
N ALA A 48 0.89 17.27 17.92
CA ALA A 48 1.05 18.06 16.70
C ALA A 48 2.36 17.72 15.96
N VAL A 49 3.48 17.61 16.68
CA VAL A 49 4.78 17.21 16.10
C VAL A 49 4.71 15.79 15.55
N ALA A 50 4.10 14.86 16.29
CA ALA A 50 3.96 13.47 15.87
C ALA A 50 3.09 13.34 14.61
N VAL A 51 1.97 14.05 14.54
CA VAL A 51 1.08 14.09 13.36
C VAL A 51 1.80 14.69 12.15
N PHE A 52 2.59 15.75 12.34
CA PHE A 52 3.40 16.32 11.27
C PHE A 52 4.40 15.31 10.69
N LEU A 53 5.16 14.62 11.55
CA LEU A 53 6.12 13.60 11.12
C LEU A 53 5.41 12.43 10.42
N PHE A 54 4.25 12.01 10.92
CA PHE A 54 3.44 10.95 10.34
C PHE A 54 2.88 11.33 8.96
N ALA A 55 2.39 12.56 8.81
CA ALA A 55 1.94 13.09 7.52
C ALA A 55 3.10 13.14 6.53
N PHE A 56 4.28 13.61 6.97
CA PHE A 56 5.48 13.66 6.14
C PHE A 56 5.93 12.28 5.65
N SER A 57 5.99 11.28 6.53
CA SER A 57 6.33 9.91 6.12
C SER A 57 5.31 9.34 5.13
N THR A 58 4.04 9.66 5.32
CA THR A 58 2.96 9.22 4.43
C THR A 58 3.13 9.84 3.04
N MET A 59 3.40 11.14 2.96
CA MET A 59 3.65 11.82 1.68
C MET A 59 4.82 11.19 0.89
N ILE A 60 5.91 10.82 1.56
CA ILE A 60 7.06 10.17 0.90
C ILE A 60 6.64 8.83 0.29
N SER A 61 5.95 7.98 1.07
CA SER A 61 5.51 6.65 0.59
C SER A 61 4.57 6.77 -0.61
N TRP A 62 3.58 7.67 -0.55
CA TRP A 62 2.63 7.87 -1.65
C TRP A 62 3.28 8.51 -2.88
N SER A 63 4.24 9.42 -2.70
CA SER A 63 5.05 9.94 -3.80
C SER A 63 5.80 8.81 -4.50
N TYR A 64 6.42 7.90 -3.75
CA TYR A 64 7.17 6.79 -4.33
C TYR A 64 6.27 5.80 -5.06
N TYR A 65 5.17 5.37 -4.45
CA TYR A 65 4.24 4.44 -5.09
C TYR A 65 3.67 4.98 -6.39
N GLY A 66 3.22 6.24 -6.38
CA GLY A 66 2.70 6.85 -7.60
C GLY A 66 3.77 7.12 -8.66
N GLU A 67 5.02 7.42 -8.28
CA GLU A 67 6.12 7.53 -9.25
C GLU A 67 6.39 6.20 -9.95
N ARG A 68 6.35 5.07 -9.23
CA ARG A 68 6.50 3.74 -9.84
C ARG A 68 5.36 3.42 -10.80
N CYS A 69 4.12 3.73 -10.44
CA CYS A 69 2.97 3.59 -11.34
C CYS A 69 3.09 4.49 -12.59
N TRP A 70 3.57 5.72 -12.40
CA TRP A 70 3.78 6.67 -13.48
C TRP A 70 4.88 6.22 -14.44
N ALA A 71 6.02 5.79 -13.92
CA ALA A 71 7.13 5.26 -14.70
C ALA A 71 6.74 4.00 -15.49
N TRP A 72 5.88 3.14 -14.92
CA TRP A 72 5.36 1.98 -15.63
C TRP A 72 4.47 2.38 -16.82
N LEU A 73 3.70 3.46 -16.72
CA LEU A 73 2.77 3.90 -17.76
C LEU A 73 3.42 4.78 -18.84
N PHE A 74 4.34 5.67 -18.45
CA PHE A 74 4.91 6.71 -19.31
C PHE A 74 6.43 6.60 -19.50
N GLY A 75 7.07 5.61 -18.88
CA GLY A 75 8.51 5.40 -18.91
C GLY A 75 9.29 6.21 -17.85
N ASP A 76 10.47 5.70 -17.49
CA ASP A 76 11.32 6.24 -16.41
C ASP A 76 11.82 7.69 -16.64
N GLY A 77 11.90 8.12 -17.90
CA GLY A 77 12.34 9.48 -18.26
C GLY A 77 11.38 10.59 -17.79
N SER A 78 10.14 10.24 -17.42
CA SER A 78 9.10 11.21 -17.05
C SER A 78 8.90 11.35 -15.53
N SER A 79 9.67 10.64 -14.70
CA SER A 79 9.51 10.65 -13.23
C SER A 79 9.66 12.03 -12.59
N MET A 80 10.46 12.91 -13.19
CA MET A 80 10.59 14.28 -12.69
C MET A 80 9.28 15.08 -12.84
N ILE A 81 8.52 14.87 -13.91
CA ILE A 81 7.23 15.53 -14.13
C ILE A 81 6.26 15.11 -13.02
N TYR A 82 6.21 13.82 -12.70
CA TYR A 82 5.38 13.31 -11.61
C TYR A 82 5.75 13.95 -10.26
N ARG A 83 7.05 14.06 -9.94
CA ARG A 83 7.50 14.69 -8.68
C ARG A 83 7.11 16.16 -8.57
N VAL A 84 7.19 16.93 -9.66
CA VAL A 84 6.69 18.32 -9.66
C VAL A 84 5.18 18.36 -9.43
N LEU A 85 4.42 17.54 -10.18
CA LEU A 85 2.97 17.48 -10.03
C LEU A 85 2.56 17.11 -8.60
N PHE A 86 3.20 16.11 -8.01
CA PHE A 86 2.94 15.68 -6.63
C PHE A 86 3.13 16.82 -5.63
N LEU A 87 4.22 17.60 -5.76
CA LEU A 87 4.47 18.75 -4.88
C LEU A 87 3.43 19.86 -5.07
N VAL A 88 3.01 20.15 -6.30
CA VAL A 88 1.96 21.13 -6.59
C VAL A 88 0.63 20.69 -5.97
N PHE A 89 0.21 19.43 -6.17
CA PHE A 89 -1.01 18.90 -5.57
C PHE A 89 -0.94 18.83 -4.04
N THR A 90 0.23 18.56 -3.46
CA THR A 90 0.44 18.59 -2.00
C THR A 90 0.20 20.00 -1.46
N PHE A 91 0.73 21.02 -2.13
CA PHE A 91 0.50 22.42 -1.74
C PHE A 91 -0.97 22.80 -1.89
N LEU A 92 -1.62 22.47 -3.01
CA LEU A 92 -3.05 22.70 -3.21
C LEU A 92 -3.90 22.00 -2.14
N GLY A 93 -3.52 20.78 -1.74
CA GLY A 93 -4.18 20.01 -0.68
C GLY A 93 -4.18 20.72 0.68
N SER A 94 -3.20 21.57 0.97
CA SER A 94 -3.19 22.37 2.20
C SER A 94 -4.18 23.56 2.20
N ILE A 95 -4.69 23.94 1.03
CA ILE A 95 -5.57 25.12 0.85
C ILE A 95 -7.03 24.68 0.67
N VAL A 96 -7.26 23.49 0.10
CA VAL A 96 -8.61 22.95 -0.19
C VAL A 96 -9.21 22.29 1.05
N THR A 97 -10.54 22.41 1.20
CA THR A 97 -11.30 21.77 2.29
C THR A 97 -11.21 20.24 2.24
N ALA A 98 -10.90 19.63 3.38
CA ALA A 98 -10.59 18.21 3.47
C ALA A 98 -11.78 17.26 3.21
N THR A 99 -13.03 17.67 3.48
CA THR A 99 -14.16 16.73 3.40
C THR A 99 -14.37 16.16 2.00
N ASN A 100 -14.45 17.01 0.97
CA ASN A 100 -14.70 16.56 -0.40
C ASN A 100 -13.50 15.78 -0.98
N ILE A 101 -12.26 16.15 -0.61
CA ILE A 101 -11.06 15.46 -1.11
C ILE A 101 -10.93 14.07 -0.47
N LEU A 102 -11.34 13.90 0.79
CA LEU A 102 -11.30 12.61 1.48
C LEU A 102 -12.30 11.63 0.88
N GLU A 103 -13.55 12.05 0.66
CA GLU A 103 -14.56 11.21 0.01
C GLU A 103 -14.15 10.79 -1.42
N PHE A 104 -13.58 11.73 -2.18
CA PHE A 104 -13.05 11.44 -3.51
C PHE A 104 -11.84 10.47 -3.45
N SER A 105 -10.95 10.67 -2.48
CA SER A 105 -9.77 9.80 -2.29
C SER A 105 -10.19 8.37 -1.93
N ASP A 106 -11.19 8.21 -1.07
CA ASP A 106 -11.73 6.89 -0.70
C ASP A 106 -12.29 6.16 -1.93
N LEU A 107 -12.98 6.86 -2.83
CA LEU A 107 -13.47 6.29 -4.08
C LEU A 107 -12.32 5.85 -5.00
N MET A 108 -11.25 6.64 -5.10
CA MET A 108 -10.06 6.29 -5.89
C MET A 108 -9.33 5.07 -5.31
N ILE A 109 -9.14 5.03 -3.99
CA ILE A 109 -8.52 3.89 -3.29
C ILE A 109 -9.35 2.63 -3.48
N LEU A 110 -10.69 2.73 -3.37
CA LEU A 110 -11.59 1.63 -3.66
C LEU A 110 -11.46 1.14 -5.11
N GLY A 111 -11.39 2.08 -6.06
CA GLY A 111 -11.17 1.79 -7.47
C GLY A 111 -9.88 1.03 -7.75
N MET A 112 -8.79 1.35 -7.05
CA MET A 112 -7.52 0.61 -7.10
C MET A 112 -7.60 -0.74 -6.38
N ALA A 113 -8.32 -0.81 -5.26
CA ALA A 113 -8.42 -2.01 -4.43
C ALA A 113 -9.18 -3.15 -5.12
N LEU A 114 -10.24 -2.85 -5.86
CA LEU A 114 -11.05 -3.86 -6.56
C LEU A 114 -10.26 -4.76 -7.52
N PRO A 115 -9.50 -4.23 -8.52
CA PRO A 115 -8.71 -5.07 -9.41
C PRO A 115 -7.59 -5.79 -8.67
N ASN A 116 -6.98 -5.17 -7.65
CA ASN A 116 -5.93 -5.80 -6.85
C ASN A 116 -6.46 -7.02 -6.07
N ILE A 117 -7.60 -6.88 -5.40
CA ILE A 117 -8.24 -7.98 -4.67
C ILE A 117 -8.64 -9.11 -5.62
N LEU A 118 -9.20 -8.79 -6.79
CA LEU A 118 -9.53 -9.80 -7.80
C LEU A 118 -8.28 -10.56 -8.28
N GLY A 119 -7.17 -9.84 -8.54
CA GLY A 119 -5.90 -10.44 -8.91
C GLY A 119 -5.35 -11.38 -7.84
N VAL A 120 -5.37 -10.96 -6.57
CA VAL A 120 -4.94 -11.78 -5.43
C VAL A 120 -5.81 -13.02 -5.27
N LEU A 121 -7.13 -12.92 -5.49
CA LEU A 121 -8.01 -14.08 -5.41
C LEU A 121 -7.70 -15.11 -6.50
N LEU A 122 -7.46 -14.67 -7.74
CA LEU A 122 -7.08 -15.55 -8.84
C LEU A 122 -5.69 -16.19 -8.62
N LEU A 123 -4.73 -15.43 -8.09
CA LEU A 123 -3.37 -15.91 -7.80
C LEU A 123 -3.25 -16.64 -6.45
N SER A 124 -4.30 -16.67 -5.63
CA SER A 124 -4.24 -17.22 -4.27
C SER A 124 -3.74 -18.67 -4.21
N GLY A 125 -4.08 -19.47 -5.23
CA GLY A 125 -3.59 -20.84 -5.36
C GLY A 125 -2.08 -20.93 -5.65
N VAL A 126 -1.56 -20.04 -6.50
CA VAL A 126 -0.13 -19.96 -6.83
C VAL A 126 0.66 -19.48 -5.62
N VAL A 127 0.24 -18.38 -5.00
CA VAL A 127 0.87 -17.84 -3.79
C VAL A 127 0.86 -18.86 -2.65
N GLY A 128 -0.23 -19.63 -2.50
CA GLY A 128 -0.31 -20.69 -1.48
C GLY A 128 0.68 -21.83 -1.74
N ARG A 129 0.89 -22.23 -2.99
CA ARG A 129 1.90 -23.23 -3.37
C ARG A 129 3.31 -22.72 -3.08
N ASP A 130 3.61 -21.51 -3.51
CA ASP A 130 4.94 -20.90 -3.37
C ASP A 130 5.27 -20.66 -1.89
N LEU A 131 4.28 -20.25 -1.08
CA LEU A 131 4.43 -20.13 0.37
C LEU A 131 4.75 -21.48 1.04
N LYS A 132 4.12 -22.57 0.57
CA LYS A 132 4.38 -23.92 1.10
C LYS A 132 5.78 -24.41 0.73
N GLU A 133 6.22 -24.13 -0.49
CA GLU A 133 7.57 -24.41 -0.96
C GLU A 133 8.61 -23.64 -0.14
N TYR A 134 8.43 -22.32 -0.02
CA TYR A 134 9.27 -21.43 0.80
C TYR A 134 9.36 -21.90 2.26
N THR A 135 8.22 -22.23 2.88
CA THR A 135 8.19 -22.71 4.27
C THR A 135 8.89 -24.06 4.42
N GLY A 136 8.83 -24.92 3.39
CA GLY A 136 9.57 -26.18 3.35
C GLY A 136 11.08 -25.96 3.29
N MET A 137 11.55 -25.06 2.43
CA MET A 137 12.97 -24.70 2.30
C MET A 137 13.50 -24.05 3.58
N LEU A 138 12.71 -23.16 4.19
CA LEU A 138 13.05 -22.52 5.47
C LEU A 138 13.25 -23.55 6.58
N LYS A 139 12.40 -24.59 6.66
CA LYS A 139 12.53 -25.67 7.66
C LYS A 139 13.73 -26.58 7.43
N ARG A 140 14.17 -26.72 6.17
CA ARG A 140 15.36 -27.52 5.81
C ARG A 140 16.67 -26.74 5.90
N GLY A 141 16.61 -25.41 6.11
CA GLY A 141 17.79 -24.55 6.17
C GLY A 141 18.43 -24.28 4.79
N GLU A 142 17.70 -24.53 3.71
CA GLU A 142 18.17 -24.48 2.31
C GLU A 142 17.89 -23.12 1.63
N LEU A 143 17.64 -22.05 2.41
CA LEU A 143 17.44 -20.73 1.81
C LEU A 143 18.78 -20.21 1.30
N GLU A 144 19.07 -20.52 0.03
CA GLU A 144 20.15 -19.87 -0.68
C GLU A 144 19.86 -18.37 -0.77
N PRO A 145 20.89 -17.50 -0.60
CA PRO A 145 20.74 -16.08 -0.83
C PRO A 145 20.52 -15.84 -2.33
N GLY A 146 19.25 -15.82 -2.78
CA GLY A 146 18.91 -15.59 -4.19
C GLY A 146 17.63 -16.26 -4.70
N TYR A 147 16.81 -16.91 -3.87
CA TYR A 147 15.56 -17.55 -4.32
C TYR A 147 14.61 -16.54 -5.02
N SER A 148 14.63 -16.53 -6.35
CA SER A 148 13.67 -15.87 -7.23
C SER A 148 12.76 -16.93 -7.83
N ALA A 149 11.45 -16.79 -7.61
CA ALA A 149 10.44 -17.63 -8.24
C ALA A 149 10.48 -17.56 -9.78
N SER A 150 11.16 -16.57 -10.39
CA SER A 150 11.25 -16.44 -11.85
C SER A 150 12.11 -17.52 -12.53
N GLY A 151 13.03 -18.17 -11.80
CA GLY A 151 13.90 -19.20 -12.39
C GLY A 151 13.18 -20.50 -12.76
N LYS A 152 11.94 -20.69 -12.31
CA LYS A 152 11.10 -21.86 -12.61
C LYS A 152 10.27 -21.69 -13.88
N GLU A 153 9.83 -20.46 -14.20
CA GLU A 153 9.11 -20.17 -15.46
C GLU A 153 10.05 -20.17 -16.66
N GLU A 154 11.30 -19.71 -16.49
CA GLU A 154 12.34 -19.75 -17.53
C GLU A 154 12.71 -21.20 -17.89
N ASN A 155 12.96 -22.06 -16.90
CA ASN A 155 13.27 -23.48 -17.15
C ASN A 155 12.07 -24.29 -17.69
N ALA A 156 10.83 -23.97 -17.29
CA ALA A 156 9.65 -24.66 -17.82
C ALA A 156 9.35 -24.30 -19.29
N GLY A 157 9.65 -23.06 -19.71
CA GLY A 157 9.57 -22.64 -21.11
C GLY A 157 10.68 -23.27 -21.97
N GLU A 158 11.88 -23.46 -21.40
CA GLU A 158 13.02 -24.06 -22.09
C GLU A 158 12.87 -25.60 -22.23
N GLU A 159 12.33 -26.29 -21.21
CA GLU A 159 12.00 -27.72 -21.29
C GLU A 159 10.84 -28.00 -22.27
N ALA A 160 9.83 -27.12 -22.34
CA ALA A 160 8.73 -27.26 -23.31
C ALA A 160 9.16 -26.98 -24.76
N GLY A 161 10.10 -26.05 -24.97
CA GLY A 161 10.68 -25.76 -26.29
C GLY A 161 11.63 -26.85 -26.80
N ALA A 162 12.36 -27.52 -25.90
CA ALA A 162 13.22 -28.64 -26.25
C ALA A 162 12.44 -29.91 -26.66
N ASP A 163 11.28 -30.15 -26.03
CA ASP A 163 10.40 -31.29 -26.35
C ASP A 163 9.67 -31.10 -27.71
N GLU A 164 9.33 -29.86 -28.09
CA GLU A 164 8.76 -29.57 -29.42
C GLU A 164 9.80 -29.63 -30.56
N ALA A 165 11.04 -29.20 -30.30
CA ALA A 165 12.12 -29.27 -31.28
C ALA A 165 12.53 -30.72 -31.61
N GLY A 166 12.56 -31.61 -30.62
CA GLY A 166 12.85 -33.03 -30.82
C GLY A 166 11.76 -33.79 -31.60
N LYS A 167 10.52 -33.26 -31.63
CA LYS A 167 9.39 -33.87 -32.34
C LYS A 167 9.30 -33.42 -33.80
N ALA A 168 9.85 -32.25 -34.14
CA ALA A 168 9.87 -31.72 -35.50
C ALA A 168 10.97 -32.35 -36.38
N GLU A 169 12.07 -32.85 -35.79
CA GLU A 169 13.12 -33.55 -36.53
C GLU A 169 12.72 -34.98 -36.96
N ASP A 170 11.76 -35.61 -36.28
CA ASP A 170 11.32 -36.99 -36.57
C ASP A 170 10.18 -37.05 -37.63
N GLU A 171 9.64 -35.90 -38.07
CA GLU A 171 8.56 -35.81 -39.08
C GLU A 171 9.02 -35.27 -40.45
N ALA A 172 10.33 -35.04 -40.67
CA ALA A 172 10.82 -34.61 -41.97
C ALA A 172 10.78 -35.77 -42.99
N PRO A 173 10.06 -35.65 -44.13
CA PRO A 173 9.98 -36.72 -45.12
C PRO A 173 11.33 -36.93 -45.80
N GLU A 174 11.88 -38.15 -45.69
CA GLU A 174 13.01 -38.61 -46.50
C GLU A 174 12.64 -38.49 -47.98
N ALA A 175 13.37 -37.63 -48.71
CA ALA A 175 13.28 -37.45 -50.15
C ALA A 175 14.68 -37.47 -50.77
#